data_AF-A0A0F6SG40-F1
#
_entry.id   AF-A0A0F6SG40-F1
#
_cell.length_a   1.000
_cell.length_b   1.000
_cell.length_c   1.000
_cell.angle_alpha   90.00
_cell.angle_beta   90.00
_cell.angle_gamma   90.00
#
_symmetry.space_group_name_H-M   'P 1'
#
loop_
_entity.id
_entity.type
_entity.pdbx_description
1 polymer ?
#
loop_
_entity_poly.entity_id
_entity_poly.type
_entity_poly.pdbx_seq_one_letter_code
_entity_poly.pdbx_strand_id
1 'polypeptide(L)'
;MCRALGSLVIAIVLAACGGVDPGAACSVDGDCGGRMICVVVDEMRSACMAPCDDATWVCADGSVCLASPSNGRVCWFGGPLPFDAECAAELDCEPGGICQDGVCTQSCQLTPPAYLDPDDVPEFDPASVCDEGQVCQPLAWDGSRGYCSP
;
A
#
# COMPACT_ATOMS: atom_id res chain seq x y z
N MET A 1 3.19 -25.49 6.80
CA MET A 1 3.86 -26.72 6.29
C MET A 1 2.78 -27.72 5.85
N CYS A 2 2.42 -27.76 4.57
CA CYS A 2 1.51 -28.80 4.05
C CYS A 2 2.33 -30.07 3.71
N ARG A 3 2.12 -31.15 4.47
CA ARG A 3 2.63 -32.49 4.13
C ARG A 3 1.63 -33.19 3.21
N ALA A 4 2.05 -33.51 1.99
CA ALA A 4 1.29 -34.33 1.05
C ALA A 4 1.68 -35.81 1.21
N LEU A 5 0.69 -36.68 1.39
CA LEU A 5 0.79 -38.14 1.33
C LEU A 5 -0.39 -38.66 0.51
N GLY A 6 -0.11 -39.39 -0.57
CA GLY A 6 -1.06 -40.28 -1.23
C GLY A 6 -1.43 -39.92 -2.67
N SER A 7 -0.94 -40.73 -3.62
CA SER A 7 -1.35 -40.73 -5.02
C SER A 7 -2.78 -41.26 -5.21
N LEU A 8 -3.65 -40.46 -5.83
CA LEU A 8 -4.83 -40.93 -6.58
C LEU A 8 -5.21 -39.87 -7.64
N VAL A 9 -5.36 -40.31 -8.90
CA VAL A 9 -5.71 -39.49 -10.08
C VAL A 9 -7.17 -39.04 -9.99
N ILE A 10 -7.43 -37.76 -9.69
CA ILE A 10 -8.75 -37.09 -9.80
C ILE A 10 -8.52 -35.59 -10.10
N ALA A 11 -9.19 -35.10 -11.15
CA ALA A 11 -9.51 -33.71 -11.53
C ALA A 11 -8.58 -32.57 -11.08
N ILE A 12 -8.13 -31.78 -12.06
CA ILE A 12 -7.51 -30.46 -11.88
C ILE A 12 -8.53 -29.52 -11.21
N VAL A 13 -8.67 -29.64 -9.89
CA VAL A 13 -9.12 -28.56 -9.04
C VAL A 13 -7.84 -27.82 -8.72
N LEU A 14 -7.55 -26.76 -9.49
CA LEU A 14 -6.65 -25.71 -9.05
C LEU A 14 -7.30 -25.10 -7.81
N ALA A 15 -7.14 -25.76 -6.66
CA ALA A 15 -7.21 -25.11 -5.38
C ALA A 15 -6.05 -24.13 -5.40
N ALA A 16 -6.30 -22.95 -5.97
CA ALA A 16 -5.51 -21.78 -5.67
C ALA A 16 -5.54 -21.70 -4.15
N CYS A 17 -4.43 -22.07 -3.51
CA CYS A 17 -4.16 -21.59 -2.17
C CYS A 17 -4.17 -20.07 -2.33
N GLY A 18 -5.32 -19.45 -2.06
CA GLY A 18 -5.44 -18.00 -1.99
C GLY A 18 -4.32 -17.54 -1.08
N GLY A 19 -3.40 -16.75 -1.63
CA GLY A 19 -2.32 -16.22 -0.82
C GLY A 19 -2.98 -15.36 0.25
N VAL A 20 -2.63 -15.62 1.50
CA VAL A 20 -3.14 -14.87 2.65
C VAL A 20 -2.27 -13.65 2.94
N ASP A 21 -1.42 -13.28 1.98
CA ASP A 21 -0.41 -12.25 2.10
C ASP A 21 -0.84 -10.99 1.32
N PRO A 22 -0.40 -9.79 1.74
CA PRO A 22 -0.62 -8.57 0.99
C PRO A 22 -0.17 -8.72 -0.48
N GLY A 23 -1.00 -8.28 -1.42
CA GLY A 23 -0.75 -8.39 -2.85
C GLY A 23 -1.07 -9.75 -3.47
N ALA A 24 -1.46 -10.76 -2.67
CA ALA A 24 -1.90 -12.04 -3.20
C ALA A 24 -3.17 -11.91 -4.05
N ALA A 25 -3.25 -12.69 -5.13
CA ALA A 25 -4.42 -12.69 -6.00
C ALA A 25 -5.66 -13.23 -5.26
N CYS A 26 -6.81 -12.60 -5.49
CA CYS A 26 -8.09 -12.95 -4.88
C CYS A 26 -9.24 -12.79 -5.88
N SER A 27 -10.39 -13.39 -5.57
CA SER A 27 -11.66 -13.16 -6.27
C SER A 27 -12.74 -12.65 -5.34
N VAL A 28 -12.65 -12.96 -4.04
CA VAL A 28 -13.55 -12.48 -2.99
C VAL A 28 -12.78 -12.19 -1.70
N ASP A 29 -13.36 -11.41 -0.79
CA ASP A 29 -12.73 -11.08 0.49
C ASP A 29 -12.36 -12.31 1.31
N GLY A 30 -13.13 -13.40 1.19
CA GLY A 30 -12.86 -14.66 1.88
C GLY A 30 -11.57 -15.37 1.44
N ASP A 31 -10.99 -14.98 0.30
CA ASP A 31 -9.67 -15.46 -0.14
C ASP A 31 -8.54 -14.77 0.61
N CYS A 32 -8.83 -13.58 1.17
CA CYS A 32 -7.88 -12.76 1.89
C CYS A 32 -7.89 -13.13 3.39
N GLY A 33 -6.70 -13.42 3.92
CA GLY A 33 -6.54 -13.75 5.33
C GLY A 33 -6.74 -12.54 6.25
N GLY A 34 -7.17 -12.81 7.50
CA GLY A 34 -7.17 -11.81 8.57
C GLY A 34 -8.21 -10.70 8.38
N ARG A 35 -7.73 -9.45 8.28
CA ARG A 35 -8.57 -8.23 8.09
C ARG A 35 -8.44 -7.63 6.69
N MET A 36 -7.80 -8.34 5.77
CA MET A 36 -7.62 -7.87 4.40
C MET A 36 -8.89 -8.05 3.59
N ILE A 37 -8.99 -7.27 2.53
CA ILE A 37 -10.11 -7.27 1.59
C ILE A 37 -9.59 -7.51 0.17
N CYS A 38 -10.45 -8.07 -0.68
CA CYS A 38 -10.12 -8.29 -2.08
C CYS A 38 -10.45 -7.03 -2.88
N VAL A 39 -9.42 -6.43 -3.47
CA VAL A 39 -9.54 -5.16 -4.20
C VAL A 39 -9.26 -5.36 -5.66
N VAL A 40 -10.14 -4.83 -6.52
CA VAL A 40 -9.88 -4.73 -7.96
C VAL A 40 -8.84 -3.65 -8.20
N VAL A 41 -7.66 -4.08 -8.67
CA VAL A 41 -6.48 -3.24 -8.94
C VAL A 41 -6.57 -2.64 -10.34
N ASP A 42 -7.01 -3.45 -11.30
CA ASP A 42 -7.29 -3.07 -12.68
C ASP A 42 -8.34 -4.02 -13.29
N GLU A 43 -8.69 -3.83 -14.56
CA GLU A 43 -9.71 -4.62 -15.26
C GLU A 43 -9.48 -6.14 -15.24
N MET A 44 -8.24 -6.59 -15.00
CA MET A 44 -7.85 -7.99 -15.09
C MET A 44 -7.31 -8.56 -13.78
N ARG A 45 -7.08 -7.74 -12.75
CA ARG A 45 -6.40 -8.16 -11.52
C ARG A 45 -7.12 -7.69 -10.27
N SER A 46 -7.20 -8.60 -9.30
CA SER A 46 -7.62 -8.30 -7.93
C SER A 46 -6.58 -8.83 -6.95
N ALA A 47 -6.37 -8.10 -5.86
CA ALA A 47 -5.36 -8.43 -4.86
C ALA A 47 -5.85 -8.18 -3.43
N CYS A 48 -5.34 -8.95 -2.48
CA CYS A 48 -5.60 -8.78 -1.06
C CYS A 48 -4.85 -7.55 -0.52
N MET A 49 -5.59 -6.63 0.11
CA MET A 49 -5.04 -5.39 0.65
C MET A 49 -5.57 -5.11 2.05
N ALA A 50 -4.75 -4.46 2.87
CA ALA A 50 -5.20 -3.97 4.17
C ALA A 50 -6.01 -2.68 3.99
N PRO A 51 -7.21 -2.57 4.58
CA PRO A 51 -7.95 -1.32 4.60
C PRO A 51 -7.25 -0.30 5.48
N CYS A 52 -7.38 0.98 5.13
CA CYS A 52 -6.90 2.11 5.92
C CYS A 52 -7.99 3.19 5.99
N ASP A 53 -7.90 4.07 6.99
CA ASP A 53 -8.82 5.19 7.15
C ASP A 53 -8.26 6.48 6.53
N ASP A 54 -9.10 7.53 6.45
CA ASP A 54 -8.70 8.83 5.88
C ASP A 54 -7.59 9.54 6.68
N ALA A 55 -7.44 9.20 7.96
CA ALA A 55 -6.39 9.76 8.82
C ALA A 55 -5.04 9.06 8.62
N THR A 56 -5.05 7.83 8.09
CA THR A 56 -3.86 7.05 7.77
C THR A 56 -3.37 7.48 6.39
N TRP A 57 -2.16 8.05 6.33
CA TRP A 57 -1.50 8.32 5.04
C TRP A 57 -0.47 7.25 4.71
N VAL A 58 0.42 6.96 5.67
CA VAL A 58 1.38 5.86 5.58
C VAL A 58 0.89 4.73 6.48
N CYS A 59 0.77 3.53 5.92
CA CYS A 59 0.38 2.34 6.65
C CYS A 59 1.55 1.79 7.48
N ALA A 60 1.24 0.88 8.41
CA ALA A 60 2.23 0.33 9.34
C ALA A 60 3.38 -0.44 8.66
N ASP A 61 3.20 -0.84 7.41
CA ASP A 61 4.18 -1.53 6.57
C ASP A 61 4.95 -0.60 5.62
N GLY A 62 4.74 0.72 5.72
CA GLY A 62 5.39 1.73 4.87
C GLY A 62 4.68 1.99 3.54
N SER A 63 3.59 1.28 3.25
CA SER A 63 2.77 1.53 2.06
C SER A 63 1.91 2.80 2.19
N VAL A 64 1.40 3.30 1.06
CA VAL A 64 0.57 4.51 1.02
C VAL A 64 -0.91 4.14 1.06
N CYS A 65 -1.68 4.84 1.88
CA CYS A 65 -3.12 4.72 1.97
C CYS A 65 -3.81 5.50 0.84
N LEU A 66 -4.15 4.79 -0.23
CA LEU A 66 -4.73 5.37 -1.45
C LEU A 66 -6.20 4.98 -1.60
N ALA A 67 -6.93 5.79 -2.37
CA ALA A 67 -8.30 5.46 -2.73
C ALA A 67 -8.32 4.31 -3.75
N SER A 68 -9.02 3.24 -3.39
CA SER A 68 -9.39 2.16 -4.29
C SER A 68 -10.71 2.48 -5.01
N PRO A 69 -10.82 2.18 -6.31
CA PRO A 69 -12.06 2.38 -7.07
C PRO A 69 -13.20 1.47 -6.61
N SER A 70 -12.91 0.39 -5.87
CA SER A 70 -13.89 -0.64 -5.51
C SER A 70 -14.28 -0.61 -4.03
N ASN A 71 -13.32 -0.42 -3.10
CA ASN A 71 -13.55 -0.73 -1.68
C ASN A 71 -13.06 0.36 -0.70
N GLY A 72 -13.13 1.65 -1.07
CA GLY A 72 -12.74 2.74 -0.17
C GLY A 72 -11.24 2.99 -0.21
N ARG A 73 -10.53 3.02 0.93
CA ARG A 73 -9.07 3.24 0.97
C ARG A 73 -8.30 2.02 1.44
N VAL A 74 -7.14 1.81 0.84
CA VAL A 74 -6.29 0.65 1.12
C VAL A 74 -4.82 0.99 1.12
N CYS A 75 -4.07 0.24 1.92
CA CYS A 75 -2.62 0.21 1.98
C CYS A 75 -2.07 -0.40 0.68
N TRP A 76 -1.63 0.46 -0.24
CA TRP A 76 -1.26 0.08 -1.59
C TRP A 76 0.17 -0.48 -1.64
N PHE A 77 0.32 -1.75 -2.06
CA PHE A 77 1.63 -2.41 -2.12
C PHE A 77 2.57 -1.88 -3.22
N GLY A 78 2.13 -0.91 -4.01
CA GLY A 78 2.91 -0.28 -5.09
C GLY A 78 2.81 -0.99 -6.43
N GLY A 79 3.23 -0.29 -7.46
CA GLY A 79 3.43 -0.75 -8.82
C GLY A 79 4.91 -1.06 -9.13
N PRO A 80 5.23 -1.32 -10.41
CA PRO A 80 6.55 -1.76 -10.83
C PRO A 80 7.55 -0.63 -11.09
N LEU A 81 7.13 0.64 -11.11
CA LEU A 81 7.98 1.76 -11.49
C LEU A 81 8.78 2.27 -10.29
N PRO A 82 10.11 2.40 -10.39
CA PRO A 82 10.90 2.90 -9.28
C PRO A 82 10.70 4.40 -9.07
N PHE A 83 11.23 4.93 -7.96
CA PHE A 83 11.36 6.38 -7.79
C PHE A 83 12.12 7.02 -8.97
N ASP A 84 11.78 8.27 -9.27
CA ASP A 84 12.25 9.06 -10.42
C ASP A 84 11.83 8.54 -11.81
N ALA A 85 11.06 7.45 -11.90
CA ALA A 85 10.49 6.98 -13.17
C ALA A 85 9.24 7.77 -13.58
N GLU A 86 9.01 7.89 -14.90
CA GLU A 86 7.80 8.49 -15.45
C GLU A 86 6.57 7.62 -15.19
N CYS A 87 5.51 8.20 -14.63
CA CYS A 87 4.27 7.50 -14.26
C CYS A 87 3.02 8.18 -14.82
N ALA A 88 1.93 7.42 -14.95
CA ALA A 88 0.63 7.93 -15.35
C ALA A 88 -0.37 7.97 -14.18
N ALA A 89 -0.18 7.11 -13.17
CA ALA A 89 -1.01 7.02 -12.00
C ALA A 89 -0.19 6.72 -10.74
N GLU A 90 -0.71 7.09 -9.56
CA GLU A 90 -0.07 6.82 -8.26
C GLU A 90 0.26 5.34 -8.08
N LEU A 91 -0.61 4.47 -8.61
CA LEU A 91 -0.52 3.03 -8.49
C LEU A 91 0.60 2.40 -9.33
N ASP A 92 1.23 3.17 -10.24
CA ASP A 92 2.34 2.69 -11.06
C ASP A 92 3.65 2.64 -10.26
N CYS A 93 3.78 3.47 -9.22
CA CYS A 93 4.99 3.68 -8.45
C CYS A 93 5.21 2.61 -7.39
N GLU A 94 6.47 2.26 -7.14
CA GLU A 94 6.90 1.27 -6.14
C GLU A 94 6.30 1.55 -4.75
N PRO A 95 6.20 0.54 -3.86
CA PRO A 95 5.58 0.73 -2.54
C PRO A 95 6.15 1.94 -1.78
N GLY A 96 5.24 2.75 -1.24
CA GLY A 96 5.60 4.02 -0.58
C GLY A 96 5.69 5.22 -1.55
N GLY A 97 5.55 5.01 -2.85
CA GLY A 97 5.56 6.05 -3.87
C GLY A 97 4.19 6.57 -4.28
N ILE A 98 4.17 7.80 -4.79
CA ILE A 98 3.04 8.43 -5.48
C ILE A 98 3.51 9.04 -6.81
N CYS A 99 2.59 9.23 -7.74
CA CYS A 99 2.87 9.87 -9.03
C CYS A 99 2.62 11.38 -8.94
N GLN A 100 3.68 12.15 -8.74
CA GLN A 100 3.62 13.61 -8.64
C GLN A 100 4.21 14.23 -9.90
N ASP A 101 3.42 15.07 -10.58
CA ASP A 101 3.83 15.75 -11.82
C ASP A 101 4.39 14.80 -12.90
N GLY A 102 3.88 13.56 -12.94
CA GLY A 102 4.27 12.53 -13.90
C GLY A 102 5.54 11.77 -13.51
N VAL A 103 6.05 11.92 -12.29
CA VAL A 103 7.23 11.21 -11.78
C VAL A 103 6.92 10.51 -10.46
N CYS A 104 7.40 9.27 -10.32
CA CYS A 104 7.30 8.54 -9.06
C CYS A 104 8.19 9.17 -8.00
N THR A 105 7.59 9.63 -6.91
CA THR A 105 8.27 10.23 -5.76
C THR A 105 7.87 9.50 -4.50
N GLN A 106 8.77 9.44 -3.53
CA GLN A 106 8.48 8.89 -2.22
C GLN A 106 7.43 9.75 -1.50
N SER A 107 6.38 9.12 -0.99
CA SER A 107 5.41 9.80 -0.15
C SER A 107 5.96 10.03 1.25
N CYS A 108 5.48 11.08 1.91
CA CYS A 108 5.85 11.40 3.29
C CYS A 108 4.66 12.01 4.03
N GLN A 109 4.73 12.03 5.36
CA GLN A 109 3.68 12.59 6.22
C GLN A 109 4.18 13.88 6.88
N LEU A 110 3.46 14.98 6.67
CA LEU A 110 3.85 16.30 7.19
C LEU A 110 3.54 16.49 8.68
N THR A 111 2.51 15.81 9.17
CA THR A 111 2.04 15.97 10.54
C THR A 111 1.77 14.59 11.14
N PRO A 112 2.40 14.21 12.26
CA PRO A 112 1.97 13.03 13.00
C PRO A 112 0.51 13.25 13.47
N PRO A 113 -0.31 12.18 13.55
CA PRO A 113 -1.70 12.31 13.94
C PRO A 113 -1.81 13.02 15.30
N ALA A 114 -2.66 14.06 15.37
CA ALA A 114 -2.82 14.97 16.51
C ALA A 114 -3.34 14.34 17.83
N TYR A 115 -3.37 13.01 17.91
CA TYR A 115 -3.86 12.24 19.05
C TYR A 115 -2.75 11.67 19.94
N LEU A 116 -1.47 11.92 19.62
CA LEU A 116 -0.37 11.52 20.48
C LEU A 116 0.01 12.71 21.38
N ASP A 117 -0.12 12.49 22.69
CA ASP A 117 0.44 13.39 23.71
C ASP A 117 1.93 13.58 23.38
N PRO A 118 2.46 14.81 23.27
CA PRO A 118 3.85 15.05 22.90
C PRO A 118 4.87 14.33 23.79
N ASP A 119 4.48 13.94 25.01
CA ASP A 119 5.30 13.16 25.95
C ASP A 119 5.17 11.62 25.77
N ASP A 120 4.16 11.13 25.03
CA ASP A 120 3.92 9.71 24.69
C ASP A 120 4.16 9.39 23.21
N VAL A 121 4.67 10.35 22.42
CA VAL A 121 5.17 10.03 21.08
C VAL A 121 6.44 9.20 21.28
N PRO A 122 6.46 7.87 21.02
CA PRO A 122 7.72 7.15 20.99
C PRO A 122 8.54 7.82 19.92
N GLU A 123 9.60 8.55 20.30
CA GLU A 123 10.48 9.39 19.45
C GLU A 123 10.17 9.11 17.99
N PHE A 124 9.13 9.79 17.47
CA PHE A 124 8.61 9.49 16.14
C PHE A 124 9.65 10.15 15.27
N ASP A 125 10.69 9.38 14.98
CA ASP A 125 11.65 9.71 13.96
C ASP A 125 10.76 9.96 12.74
N PRO A 126 10.71 11.19 12.19
CA PRO A 126 9.94 11.49 10.98
C PRO A 126 10.44 10.69 9.76
N ALA A 127 11.26 9.67 10.02
CA ALA A 127 11.62 8.50 9.28
C ALA A 127 10.53 7.62 8.64
N SER A 128 9.36 8.19 8.39
CA SER A 128 8.87 8.33 7.01
C SER A 128 9.79 9.25 6.16
N VAL A 129 11.13 9.09 6.30
CA VAL A 129 12.12 10.11 5.93
C VAL A 129 12.17 10.09 4.43
N CYS A 130 12.00 11.25 3.84
CA CYS A 130 12.65 11.50 2.58
C CYS A 130 14.14 11.18 2.68
N ASP A 131 14.76 10.75 1.59
CA ASP A 131 16.19 10.46 1.57
C ASP A 131 17.02 11.66 2.05
N GLU A 132 18.25 11.42 2.51
CA GLU A 132 19.12 12.45 3.05
C GLU A 132 19.27 13.63 2.07
N GLY A 133 18.84 14.82 2.49
CA GLY A 133 18.83 16.04 1.67
C GLY A 133 17.49 16.38 1.03
N GLN A 134 16.47 15.54 1.16
CA GLN A 134 15.11 15.84 0.72
C GLN A 134 14.23 16.38 1.86
N VAL A 135 13.21 17.16 1.49
CA VAL A 135 12.20 17.74 2.38
C VAL A 135 10.82 17.24 1.97
N CYS A 136 10.01 16.88 2.96
CA CYS A 136 8.61 16.57 2.74
C CYS A 136 7.84 17.84 2.35
N GLN A 137 7.36 17.91 1.11
CA GLN A 137 6.58 19.01 0.57
C GLN A 137 5.08 18.68 0.59
N PRO A 138 4.19 19.62 0.95
CA PRO A 138 2.75 19.39 0.95
C PRO A 138 2.21 19.13 -0.46
N LEU A 139 1.27 18.19 -0.55
CA LEU A 139 0.40 18.07 -1.71
C LEU A 139 -0.58 19.25 -1.73
N ALA A 140 -0.78 19.84 -2.91
CA ALA A 140 -1.56 21.08 -3.08
C ALA A 140 -3.03 20.97 -2.60
N TRP A 141 -3.54 19.75 -2.48
CA TRP A 141 -4.92 19.43 -2.15
C TRP A 141 -5.10 18.86 -0.74
N ASP A 142 -4.01 18.58 -0.02
CA ASP A 142 -4.05 18.00 1.33
C ASP A 142 -2.83 18.43 2.16
N GLY A 143 -3.03 19.38 3.09
CA GLY A 143 -1.96 19.92 3.94
C GLY A 143 -1.40 18.95 4.98
N SER A 144 -1.91 17.72 5.06
CA SER A 144 -1.42 16.67 5.95
C SER A 144 -0.55 15.62 5.23
N ARG A 145 -0.54 15.63 3.90
CA ARG A 145 0.14 14.66 3.05
C ARG A 145 1.20 15.34 2.21
N GLY A 146 2.30 14.64 1.95
CA GLY A 146 3.38 15.18 1.17
C GLY A 146 4.12 14.18 0.31
N TYR A 147 5.09 14.72 -0.42
CA TYR A 147 6.06 13.99 -1.21
C TYR A 147 7.46 14.50 -0.95
N CYS A 148 8.44 13.64 -1.17
CA CYS A 148 9.84 13.95 -0.96
C CYS A 148 10.42 14.69 -2.17
N SER A 149 10.98 15.86 -1.90
CA SER A 149 11.59 16.74 -2.90
C SER A 149 12.97 17.15 -2.45
N PRO A 150 13.98 17.24 -3.34
CA PRO A 150 15.32 17.72 -2.99
C PRO A 150 15.36 19.18 -2.51
#